data_AF-A0AAE2ZTN8-F1
#
_entry.id   AF-A0AAE2ZTN8-F1
#
_cell.length_a   1.000
_cell.length_b   1.000
_cell.length_c   1.000
_cell.angle_alpha   90.00
_cell.angle_beta   90.00
_cell.angle_gamma   90.00
#
_symmetry.space_group_name_H-M   'P 1'
#
loop_
_entity.id
_entity.type
_entity.pdbx_description
1 polymer ?
#
loop_
_entity_poly.entity_id
_entity_poly.type
_entity_poly.pdbx_seq_one_letter_code
_entity_poly.pdbx_strand_id
1 'polypeptide(L)'
;MSISKSERFNICHTITAKWEGGWSNHAADPGGKTMYGVTEATYQAWLKKRRLAAKPVRQISYSEALRLYRDEYWHPTAVKYNLVPGVDLAVYDAAVNSGVSRGLKWLKASVGSSDHTVTARAICRKRLSFMQSLKIWKTFGKGWSNRVADIEVKAVAMAAEAMTKGVGEKAKQRTAQKLEEIARREVVDGKDETAFKQKVSAASGAGGSLTGGGVAVDPADFDMLTSWVVGGVAAAAVLVAIVLIVQSRAASARVEAYREVLA
;
A
#
# COMPACT_ATOMS: atom_id res chain seq x y z
N MET A 1 -22.40 22.40 3.05
CA MET A 1 -21.08 22.97 2.66
C MET A 1 -20.25 21.89 1.97
N SER A 2 -19.75 22.14 0.76
CA SER A 2 -18.73 21.29 0.12
C SER A 2 -17.38 21.62 0.75
N ILE A 3 -16.67 20.61 1.25
CA ILE A 3 -15.32 20.79 1.81
C ILE A 3 -14.39 21.16 0.66
N SER A 4 -13.75 22.33 0.76
CA SER A 4 -12.79 22.80 -0.23
C SER A 4 -11.57 21.88 -0.31
N LYS A 5 -10.85 21.87 -1.44
CA LYS A 5 -9.63 21.05 -1.58
C LYS A 5 -8.55 21.42 -0.57
N SER A 6 -8.51 22.67 -0.13
CA SER A 6 -7.58 23.13 0.91
C SER A 6 -7.96 22.60 2.30
N GLU A 7 -9.26 22.42 2.58
CA GLU A 7 -9.72 21.79 3.82
C GLU A 7 -9.51 20.27 3.80
N ARG A 8 -9.66 19.61 2.64
CA ARG A 8 -9.37 18.17 2.51
C ARG A 8 -7.93 17.81 2.78
N PHE A 9 -6.99 18.72 2.55
CA PHE A 9 -5.59 18.50 2.91
C PHE A 9 -5.45 18.13 4.39
N ASN A 10 -6.11 18.84 5.30
CA ASN A 10 -5.95 18.58 6.73
C ASN A 10 -6.44 17.17 7.08
N ILE A 11 -7.58 16.75 6.53
CA ILE A 11 -8.12 15.40 6.72
C ILE A 11 -7.12 14.34 6.22
N CYS A 12 -6.65 14.49 4.98
CA CYS A 12 -5.71 13.54 4.38
C CYS A 12 -4.36 13.53 5.11
N HIS A 13 -3.85 14.71 5.49
CA HIS A 13 -2.59 14.83 6.20
C HIS A 13 -2.68 14.25 7.60
N THR A 14 -3.77 14.44 8.35
CA THR A 14 -3.97 13.78 9.65
C THR A 14 -3.93 12.27 9.52
N ILE A 15 -4.52 11.70 8.46
CA ILE A 15 -4.47 10.26 8.21
C ILE A 15 -3.04 9.80 7.89
N THR A 16 -2.37 10.47 6.95
CA THR A 16 -0.98 10.16 6.56
C THR A 16 0.00 10.32 7.73
N ALA A 17 -0.14 11.38 8.53
CA ALA A 17 0.75 11.71 9.64
C ALA A 17 0.68 10.69 10.78
N LYS A 18 -0.39 9.87 10.90
CA LYS A 18 -0.41 8.74 11.84
C LYS A 18 0.68 7.71 11.55
N TRP A 19 1.11 7.62 10.28
CA TRP A 19 2.11 6.68 9.80
C TRP A 19 3.51 7.29 9.63
N GLU A 20 3.59 8.62 9.60
CA GLU A 20 4.85 9.35 9.74
C GLU A 20 5.15 9.35 11.25
N GLY A 21 6.02 8.45 11.72
CA GLY A 21 6.30 8.29 13.15
C GLY A 21 6.48 9.63 13.89
N GLY A 22 6.00 9.70 15.13
CA GLY A 22 6.27 10.83 16.02
C GLY A 22 7.78 11.04 16.23
N TRP A 23 8.13 12.18 16.83
CA TRP A 23 9.50 12.56 17.19
C TRP A 23 10.39 11.38 17.58
N SER A 24 11.40 11.08 16.76
CA SER A 24 12.46 10.12 17.08
C SER A 24 13.71 10.91 17.43
N ASN A 25 14.08 10.91 18.71
CA ASN A 25 15.32 11.49 19.22
C ASN A 25 16.14 10.37 19.88
N HIS A 26 16.69 9.48 19.05
CA HIS A 26 17.75 8.60 19.51
C HIS A 26 19.08 9.34 19.33
N ALA A 27 19.79 9.55 20.45
CA ALA A 27 21.10 10.21 20.47
C ALA A 27 22.20 9.44 19.68
N ALA A 28 21.89 8.26 19.14
CA ALA A 28 22.80 7.37 18.43
C ALA A 28 22.35 7.03 16.99
N ASP A 29 21.34 7.71 16.43
CA ASP A 29 20.87 7.41 15.07
C ASP A 29 21.58 8.30 14.01
N PRO A 30 22.41 7.74 13.12
CA PRO A 30 23.01 8.45 11.99
C PRO A 30 22.02 8.71 10.84
N GLY A 31 20.77 8.24 10.93
CA GLY A 31 19.67 8.63 10.04
C GLY A 31 19.36 10.11 10.22
N GLY A 32 19.85 10.95 9.30
CA GLY A 32 19.91 12.41 9.43
C GLY A 32 18.65 13.12 10.01
N LYS A 33 18.90 14.29 10.61
CA LYS A 33 17.94 15.17 11.30
C LYS A 33 16.57 15.17 10.59
N THR A 34 15.53 14.70 11.28
CA THR A 34 14.14 14.65 10.78
C THR A 34 13.19 15.21 11.86
N MET A 35 12.23 16.05 11.48
CA MET A 35 11.19 16.59 12.39
C MET A 35 9.82 16.59 11.66
N TYR A 36 8.77 16.11 12.31
CA TYR A 36 7.43 15.92 11.72
C TYR A 36 7.42 15.11 10.40
N GLY A 37 8.31 14.12 10.26
CA GLY A 37 8.48 13.35 9.01
C GLY A 37 9.22 14.09 7.90
N VAL A 38 9.70 15.31 8.14
CA VAL A 38 10.46 16.12 7.18
C VAL A 38 11.96 15.95 7.43
N THR A 39 12.70 15.56 6.40
CA THR A 39 14.17 15.47 6.46
C THR A 39 14.83 16.85 6.32
N GLU A 40 16.05 17.01 6.85
CA GLU A 40 16.86 18.21 6.65
C GLU A 40 17.00 18.60 5.17
N ALA A 41 17.29 17.64 4.29
CA ALA A 41 17.44 17.89 2.87
C ALA A 41 16.15 18.43 2.23
N THR A 42 14.99 17.83 2.57
CA THR A 42 13.68 18.28 2.08
C THR A 42 13.37 19.69 2.57
N TYR A 43 13.64 19.98 3.84
CA TYR A 43 13.36 21.28 4.42
C TYR A 43 14.22 22.39 3.82
N GLN A 44 15.53 22.16 3.72
CA GLN A 44 16.46 23.12 3.11
C GLN A 44 16.13 23.38 1.64
N ALA A 45 15.76 22.34 0.87
CA ALA A 45 15.32 22.50 -0.50
C ALA A 45 14.04 23.35 -0.60
N TRP A 46 13.07 23.13 0.29
CA TRP A 46 11.83 23.90 0.35
C TRP A 46 12.09 25.38 0.72
N LEU A 47 12.93 25.65 1.72
CA LEU A 47 13.34 27.02 2.09
C LEU A 47 14.01 27.75 0.93
N LYS A 48 14.96 27.07 0.25
CA LYS A 48 15.65 27.61 -0.92
C LYS A 48 14.68 27.98 -2.05
N LYS A 49 13.73 27.09 -2.37
CA LYS A 49 12.70 27.33 -3.40
C LYS A 49 11.84 28.55 -3.10
N ARG A 50 11.64 28.87 -1.81
CA ARG A 50 10.87 30.03 -1.35
C ARG A 50 11.70 31.28 -1.07
N ARG A 51 13.02 31.23 -1.29
CA ARG A 51 13.94 32.32 -0.96
C ARG A 51 13.88 32.71 0.52
N LEU A 52 13.67 31.73 1.41
CA LEU A 52 13.72 31.89 2.85
C LEU A 52 15.12 31.56 3.38
N ALA A 53 15.46 32.11 4.55
CA ALA A 53 16.73 31.82 5.21
C ALA A 53 16.85 30.32 5.51
N ALA A 54 18.02 29.76 5.24
CA ALA A 54 18.34 28.38 5.59
C ALA A 54 18.33 28.21 7.12
N LYS A 55 17.68 27.14 7.59
CA LYS A 55 17.65 26.79 9.01
C LYS A 55 17.55 25.28 9.19
N PRO A 56 18.14 24.74 10.25
CA PRO A 56 18.09 23.31 10.51
C PRO A 56 16.65 22.84 10.65
N VAL A 57 16.34 21.63 10.21
CA VAL A 57 14.99 21.06 10.33
C VAL A 57 14.54 20.89 11.78
N ARG A 58 15.47 20.90 12.75
CA ARG A 58 15.13 20.97 14.17
C ARG A 58 14.40 22.26 14.56
N GLN A 59 14.43 23.29 13.73
CA GLN A 59 13.73 24.57 13.93
C GLN A 59 12.48 24.71 13.05
N ILE A 60 12.06 23.65 12.33
CA ILE A 60 10.81 23.69 11.58
C ILE A 60 9.64 23.80 12.55
N SER A 61 8.75 24.76 12.34
CA SER A 61 7.49 24.80 13.08
C SER A 61 6.50 23.78 12.49
N TYR A 62 5.51 23.36 13.28
CA TYR A 62 4.45 22.50 12.76
C TYR A 62 3.70 23.14 11.58
N SER A 63 3.48 24.47 11.64
CA SER A 63 2.83 25.20 10.54
C SER A 63 3.68 25.25 9.27
N GLU A 64 5.01 25.31 9.40
CA GLU A 64 5.92 25.20 8.26
C GLU A 64 5.95 23.79 7.69
N ALA A 65 5.94 22.76 8.53
CA ALA A 65 5.84 21.37 8.10
C ALA A 65 4.53 21.15 7.31
N LEU A 66 3.39 21.62 7.82
CA LEU A 66 2.12 21.58 7.09
C LEU A 66 2.19 22.31 5.75
N ARG A 67 2.81 23.48 5.71
CA ARG A 67 2.96 24.26 4.47
C ARG A 67 3.86 23.54 3.47
N LEU A 68 4.96 22.95 3.92
CA LEU A 68 5.83 22.10 3.11
C LEU A 68 5.06 20.92 2.55
N TYR A 69 4.28 20.20 3.36
CA TYR A 69 3.46 19.09 2.89
C TYR A 69 2.41 19.53 1.86
N ARG A 70 1.81 20.71 2.05
CA ARG A 70 0.90 21.29 1.06
C ARG A 70 1.63 21.59 -0.25
N ASP A 71 2.76 22.25 -0.19
CA ASP A 71 3.47 22.75 -1.37
C ASP A 71 4.15 21.65 -2.17
N GLU A 72 4.82 20.72 -1.50
CA GLU A 72 5.66 19.71 -2.14
C GLU A 72 4.93 18.42 -2.46
N TYR A 73 3.78 18.14 -1.83
CA TYR A 73 3.07 16.88 -2.00
C TYR A 73 1.60 17.06 -2.38
N TRP A 74 0.83 17.86 -1.63
CA TRP A 74 -0.62 18.02 -1.90
C TRP A 74 -0.91 18.80 -3.18
N HIS A 75 -0.30 19.98 -3.35
CA HIS A 75 -0.52 20.82 -4.52
C HIS A 75 -0.11 20.13 -5.83
N PRO A 76 1.08 19.50 -5.92
CA PRO A 76 1.52 18.82 -7.13
C PRO A 76 0.70 17.57 -7.47
N THR A 77 -0.12 17.07 -6.53
CA THR A 77 -0.99 15.91 -6.73
C THR A 77 -2.46 16.30 -6.71
N ALA A 78 -3.10 16.33 -5.53
CA ALA A 78 -4.52 16.51 -5.32
C ALA A 78 -5.08 17.78 -5.97
N VAL A 79 -4.39 18.92 -5.84
CA VAL A 79 -4.87 20.17 -6.44
C VAL A 79 -4.62 20.19 -7.94
N LYS A 80 -3.37 19.95 -8.37
CA LYS A 80 -2.97 20.00 -9.78
C LYS A 80 -3.81 19.11 -10.68
N TYR A 81 -4.16 17.91 -10.21
CA TYR A 81 -4.94 16.93 -10.98
C TYR A 81 -6.43 16.90 -10.61
N ASN A 82 -6.91 17.87 -9.82
CA ASN A 82 -8.30 17.95 -9.41
C ASN A 82 -8.83 16.63 -8.84
N LEU A 83 -8.06 15.98 -7.97
CA LEU A 83 -8.41 14.66 -7.46
C LEU A 83 -9.64 14.73 -6.55
N VAL A 84 -10.50 13.73 -6.70
CA VAL A 84 -11.72 13.53 -5.92
C VAL A 84 -11.40 12.92 -4.54
N PRO A 85 -12.30 13.05 -3.55
CA PRO A 85 -12.11 12.46 -2.23
C PRO A 85 -11.76 10.97 -2.29
N GLY A 86 -10.82 10.55 -1.45
CA GLY A 86 -10.35 9.17 -1.38
C GLY A 86 -9.22 8.89 -2.38
N VAL A 87 -9.41 9.26 -3.65
CA VAL A 87 -8.32 9.22 -4.64
C VAL A 87 -7.21 10.20 -4.25
N ASP A 88 -7.59 11.39 -3.77
CA ASP A 88 -6.64 12.37 -3.25
C ASP A 88 -5.82 11.86 -2.06
N LEU A 89 -6.43 11.19 -1.09
CA LEU A 89 -5.73 10.53 0.02
C LEU A 89 -4.75 9.47 -0.47
N ALA A 90 -5.19 8.55 -1.33
CA ALA A 90 -4.36 7.45 -1.82
C ALA A 90 -3.12 7.94 -2.58
N VAL A 91 -3.28 8.97 -3.43
CA VAL A 91 -2.16 9.56 -4.19
C VAL A 91 -1.27 10.41 -3.29
N TYR A 92 -1.85 11.18 -2.37
CA TYR A 92 -1.10 12.03 -1.46
C TYR A 92 -0.19 11.21 -0.52
N ASP A 93 -0.74 10.18 0.14
CA ASP A 93 0.07 9.33 1.02
C ASP A 93 1.18 8.59 0.26
N ALA A 94 0.85 8.10 -0.95
CA ALA A 94 1.82 7.52 -1.86
C ALA A 94 2.93 8.52 -2.23
N ALA A 95 2.59 9.78 -2.49
CA ALA A 95 3.54 10.83 -2.81
C ALA A 95 4.43 11.20 -1.62
N VAL A 96 3.89 11.24 -0.40
CA VAL A 96 4.68 11.47 0.82
C VAL A 96 5.71 10.36 1.01
N ASN A 97 5.28 9.10 0.88
CA ASN A 97 6.14 7.96 1.17
C ASN A 97 7.10 7.58 0.02
N SER A 98 6.72 7.82 -1.23
CA SER A 98 7.46 7.38 -2.42
C SER A 98 7.78 8.51 -3.42
N GLY A 99 7.44 9.76 -3.10
CA GLY A 99 7.62 10.91 -3.97
C GLY A 99 6.48 11.10 -4.97
N VAL A 100 6.23 12.37 -5.30
CA VAL A 100 5.13 12.83 -6.18
C VAL A 100 5.08 12.06 -7.50
N SER A 101 6.22 11.90 -8.18
CA SER A 101 6.27 11.23 -9.49
C SER A 101 5.78 9.77 -9.43
N ARG A 102 6.12 9.03 -8.37
CA ARG A 102 5.65 7.64 -8.19
C ARG A 102 4.15 7.60 -7.84
N GLY A 103 3.69 8.48 -6.94
CA GLY A 103 2.26 8.60 -6.62
C GLY A 103 1.41 8.85 -7.87
N LEU A 104 1.83 9.78 -8.73
CA LEU A 104 1.16 10.08 -10.00
C LEU A 104 1.26 8.94 -11.02
N LYS A 105 2.37 8.18 -11.03
CA LYS A 105 2.50 6.98 -11.88
C LYS A 105 1.46 5.92 -11.51
N TRP A 106 1.25 5.67 -10.21
CA TRP A 106 0.23 4.72 -9.77
C TRP A 106 -1.19 5.23 -10.03
N LEU A 107 -1.45 6.53 -9.88
CA LEU A 107 -2.71 7.14 -10.30
C LEU A 107 -2.98 6.88 -11.78
N LYS A 108 -2.04 7.24 -12.66
CA LYS A 108 -2.19 7.07 -14.12
C LYS A 108 -2.46 5.61 -14.51
N ALA A 109 -1.87 4.65 -13.79
CA ALA A 109 -2.10 3.23 -14.03
C ALA A 109 -3.42 2.69 -13.47
N SER A 110 -4.17 3.50 -12.71
CA SER A 110 -5.36 3.09 -11.94
C SER A 110 -6.65 3.81 -12.34
N VAL A 111 -6.56 4.82 -13.21
CA VAL A 111 -7.73 5.49 -13.80
C VAL A 111 -8.40 4.57 -14.84
N GLY A 112 -9.72 4.71 -15.02
CA GLY A 112 -10.48 3.93 -16.00
C GLY A 112 -11.86 3.47 -15.53
N SER A 113 -12.21 3.70 -14.26
CA SER A 113 -13.54 3.45 -13.71
C SER A 113 -14.21 4.76 -13.30
N SER A 114 -15.54 4.84 -13.45
CA SER A 114 -16.37 5.87 -12.83
C SER A 114 -16.53 5.67 -11.32
N ASP A 115 -16.21 4.46 -10.82
CA ASP A 115 -16.22 4.15 -9.40
C ASP A 115 -14.87 4.52 -8.76
N HIS A 116 -14.86 5.62 -8.01
CA HIS A 116 -13.66 6.12 -7.37
C HIS A 116 -13.14 5.21 -6.25
N THR A 117 -13.98 4.34 -5.69
CA THR A 117 -13.52 3.31 -4.72
C THR A 117 -12.59 2.31 -5.39
N VAL A 118 -12.86 1.96 -6.66
CA VAL A 118 -12.01 1.06 -7.46
C VAL A 118 -10.67 1.72 -7.77
N THR A 119 -10.68 3.01 -8.15
CA THR A 119 -9.44 3.76 -8.40
C THR A 119 -8.58 3.89 -7.14
N ALA A 120 -9.17 4.27 -6.00
CA ALA A 120 -8.46 4.38 -4.73
C ALA A 120 -7.79 3.06 -4.32
N ARG A 121 -8.52 1.94 -4.43
CA ARG A 121 -7.98 0.61 -4.17
C ARG A 121 -6.86 0.23 -5.14
N ALA A 122 -7.04 0.49 -6.44
CA ALA A 122 -6.05 0.14 -7.45
C ALA A 122 -4.71 0.88 -7.23
N ILE A 123 -4.75 2.14 -6.78
CA ILE A 123 -3.53 2.90 -6.41
C ILE A 123 -2.80 2.20 -5.27
N CYS A 124 -3.51 1.84 -4.20
CA CYS A 124 -2.94 1.18 -3.02
C CYS A 124 -2.34 -0.20 -3.38
N ARG A 125 -3.04 -1.00 -4.18
CA ARG A 125 -2.56 -2.30 -4.66
C ARG A 125 -1.28 -2.18 -5.49
N LYS A 126 -1.22 -1.24 -6.44
CA LYS A 126 -0.01 -1.04 -7.27
C LYS A 126 1.18 -0.54 -6.47
N ARG A 127 0.92 0.35 -5.51
CA ARG A 127 1.93 0.80 -4.54
C ARG A 127 2.49 -0.38 -3.76
N LEU A 128 1.61 -1.20 -3.18
CA LEU A 128 2.03 -2.33 -2.34
C LEU A 128 2.85 -3.34 -3.14
N SER A 129 2.41 -3.66 -4.36
CA SER A 129 3.14 -4.55 -5.27
C SER A 129 4.56 -4.03 -5.57
N PHE A 130 4.72 -2.72 -5.78
CA PHE A 130 6.05 -2.12 -5.92
C PHE A 130 6.88 -2.22 -4.63
N MET A 131 6.30 -1.95 -3.47
CA MET A 131 7.02 -2.05 -2.20
C MET A 131 7.51 -3.47 -1.93
N GLN A 132 6.69 -4.47 -2.30
CA GLN A 132 6.98 -5.89 -2.16
C GLN A 132 8.15 -6.35 -3.04
N SER A 133 8.46 -5.65 -4.13
CA SER A 133 9.62 -5.95 -4.96
C SER A 133 10.94 -5.39 -4.43
N LEU A 134 10.91 -4.54 -3.39
CA LEU A 134 12.11 -3.95 -2.82
C LEU A 134 12.87 -4.95 -1.95
N LYS A 135 14.20 -4.98 -2.06
CA LYS A 135 15.07 -5.85 -1.24
C LYS A 135 14.84 -5.69 0.27
N ILE A 136 14.57 -4.46 0.70
CA ILE A 136 14.32 -4.08 2.11
C ILE A 136 12.91 -4.44 2.61
N TRP A 137 12.05 -5.02 1.77
CA TRP A 137 10.72 -5.50 2.14
C TRP A 137 10.77 -6.48 3.32
N LYS A 138 11.81 -7.33 3.40
CA LYS A 138 11.97 -8.28 4.50
C LYS A 138 12.00 -7.60 5.88
N THR A 139 12.52 -6.38 5.95
CA THR A 139 12.67 -5.62 7.19
C THR A 139 11.45 -4.75 7.47
N PHE A 140 10.95 -4.02 6.47
CA PHE A 140 9.92 -2.99 6.68
C PHE A 140 8.52 -3.37 6.18
N GLY A 141 8.40 -4.50 5.47
CA GLY A 141 7.20 -4.87 4.74
C GLY A 141 5.96 -5.03 5.62
N LYS A 142 6.11 -5.42 6.89
CA LYS A 142 4.97 -5.47 7.83
C LYS A 142 4.40 -4.08 8.08
N GLY A 143 5.24 -3.11 8.45
CA GLY A 143 4.82 -1.72 8.67
C GLY A 143 4.25 -1.09 7.41
N TRP A 144 4.87 -1.32 6.25
CA TRP A 144 4.37 -0.81 4.98
C TRP A 144 3.04 -1.44 4.56
N SER A 145 2.85 -2.74 4.77
CA SER A 145 1.58 -3.42 4.51
C SER A 145 0.45 -2.83 5.34
N ASN A 146 0.70 -2.63 6.64
CA ASN A 146 -0.31 -2.06 7.54
C ASN A 146 -0.67 -0.63 7.14
N ARG A 147 0.34 0.21 6.80
CA ARG A 147 0.11 1.57 6.29
C ARG A 147 -0.76 1.56 5.05
N VAL A 148 -0.41 0.75 4.06
CA VAL A 148 -1.13 0.74 2.79
C VAL A 148 -2.55 0.21 2.96
N ALA A 149 -2.76 -0.81 3.79
CA ALA A 149 -4.09 -1.32 4.12
C ALA A 149 -4.96 -0.25 4.78
N ASP A 150 -4.42 0.46 5.78
CA ASP A 150 -5.14 1.52 6.47
C ASP A 150 -5.55 2.68 5.54
N ILE A 151 -4.61 3.13 4.70
CA ILE A 151 -4.87 4.16 3.68
C ILE A 151 -5.90 3.67 2.68
N GLU A 152 -5.84 2.41 2.24
CA GLU A 152 -6.80 1.83 1.29
C GLU A 152 -8.23 1.91 1.84
N VAL A 153 -8.44 1.46 3.08
CA VAL A 153 -9.78 1.46 3.70
C VAL A 153 -10.32 2.87 3.83
N LYS A 154 -9.53 3.79 4.39
CA LYS A 154 -9.94 5.19 4.57
C LYS A 154 -10.20 5.89 3.24
N ALA A 155 -9.37 5.64 2.22
CA ALA A 155 -9.54 6.20 0.89
C ALA A 155 -10.81 5.67 0.21
N VAL A 156 -11.09 4.37 0.34
CA VAL A 156 -12.31 3.74 -0.19
C VAL A 156 -13.55 4.30 0.50
N ALA A 157 -13.53 4.46 1.83
CA ALA A 157 -14.63 5.05 2.58
C ALA A 157 -14.92 6.50 2.14
N MET A 158 -13.88 7.34 2.04
CA MET A 158 -14.01 8.72 1.57
C MET A 158 -14.55 8.81 0.14
N ALA A 159 -14.10 7.93 -0.75
CA ALA A 159 -14.60 7.88 -2.12
C ALA A 159 -16.08 7.46 -2.18
N ALA A 160 -16.48 6.46 -1.39
CA ALA A 160 -17.85 5.99 -1.31
C ALA A 160 -18.80 7.05 -0.73
N GLU A 161 -18.39 7.74 0.34
CA GLU A 161 -19.16 8.84 0.92
C GLU A 161 -19.35 9.98 -0.10
N ALA A 162 -18.27 10.38 -0.78
CA ALA A 162 -18.34 11.43 -1.80
C ALA A 162 -19.27 11.05 -2.97
N MET A 163 -19.26 9.78 -3.40
CA MET A 163 -20.13 9.28 -4.46
C MET A 163 -21.61 9.19 -4.06
N THR A 164 -21.90 9.06 -2.76
CA THR A 164 -23.27 8.94 -2.24
C THR A 164 -23.86 10.26 -1.73
N LYS A 165 -23.04 11.32 -1.68
CA LYS A 165 -23.46 12.64 -1.24
C LYS A 165 -24.53 13.22 -2.16
N GLY A 166 -25.72 13.48 -1.62
CA GLY A 166 -26.87 14.00 -2.37
C GLY A 166 -27.69 12.93 -3.11
N VAL A 167 -27.40 11.65 -2.90
CA VAL A 167 -28.14 10.53 -3.52
C VAL A 167 -29.13 9.94 -2.50
N GLY A 168 -30.27 9.43 -2.99
CA GLY A 168 -31.34 8.86 -2.14
C GLY A 168 -30.93 7.60 -1.36
N GLU A 169 -31.71 7.27 -0.32
CA GLU A 169 -31.37 6.25 0.69
C GLU A 169 -31.04 4.86 0.10
N LYS A 170 -31.76 4.44 -0.96
CA LYS A 170 -31.51 3.17 -1.66
C LYS A 170 -30.11 3.10 -2.29
N ALA A 171 -29.55 4.22 -2.75
CA ALA A 171 -28.22 4.25 -3.35
C ALA A 171 -27.13 4.15 -2.28
N LYS A 172 -27.34 4.79 -1.11
CA LYS A 172 -26.46 4.65 0.06
C LYS A 172 -26.39 3.20 0.53
N GLN A 173 -27.54 2.55 0.65
CA GLN A 173 -27.63 1.14 1.04
C GLN A 173 -26.88 0.22 0.06
N ARG A 174 -27.00 0.45 -1.26
CA ARG A 174 -26.25 -0.32 -2.27
C ARG A 174 -24.74 -0.13 -2.15
N THR A 175 -24.27 1.10 -1.92
CA THR A 175 -22.84 1.36 -1.72
C THR A 175 -22.33 0.72 -0.43
N ALA A 176 -23.09 0.79 0.67
CA ALA A 176 -22.75 0.11 1.93
C ALA A 176 -22.66 -1.42 1.76
N GLN A 177 -23.68 -2.03 1.13
CA GLN A 177 -23.68 -3.46 0.80
C GLN A 177 -22.48 -3.86 -0.05
N LYS A 178 -22.11 -3.04 -1.04
CA LYS A 178 -20.92 -3.27 -1.88
C LYS A 178 -19.62 -3.20 -1.08
N LEU A 179 -19.49 -2.24 -0.17
CA LEU A 179 -18.32 -2.13 0.71
C LEU A 179 -18.20 -3.34 1.64
N GLU A 180 -19.31 -3.78 2.23
CA GLU A 180 -19.37 -5.00 3.05
C GLU A 180 -19.03 -6.25 2.22
N GLU A 181 -19.55 -6.37 1.00
CA GLU A 181 -19.24 -7.49 0.10
C GLU A 181 -17.75 -7.53 -0.22
N ILE A 182 -17.14 -6.39 -0.50
CA ILE A 182 -15.71 -6.30 -0.74
C ILE A 182 -14.93 -6.71 0.52
N ALA A 183 -15.28 -6.16 1.69
CA ALA A 183 -14.64 -6.53 2.94
C ALA A 183 -14.75 -8.05 3.19
N ARG A 184 -15.93 -8.65 2.95
CA ARG A 184 -16.16 -10.09 3.05
C ARG A 184 -15.31 -10.89 2.06
N ARG A 185 -15.19 -10.47 0.80
CA ARG A 185 -14.36 -11.17 -0.20
C ARG A 185 -12.89 -11.18 0.21
N GLU A 186 -12.36 -10.04 0.66
CA GLU A 186 -10.97 -9.97 1.13
C GLU A 186 -10.75 -10.82 2.41
N VAL A 187 -11.77 -10.96 3.27
CA VAL A 187 -11.75 -11.89 4.43
C VAL A 187 -11.71 -13.35 3.98
N VAL A 188 -12.50 -13.74 2.98
CA VAL A 188 -12.56 -15.11 2.46
C VAL A 188 -11.25 -15.49 1.78
N ASP A 189 -10.74 -14.63 0.89
CA ASP A 189 -9.45 -14.82 0.23
C ASP A 189 -8.28 -14.85 1.23
N GLY A 190 -8.39 -14.11 2.33
CA GLY A 190 -7.41 -14.14 3.43
C GLY A 190 -7.47 -15.42 4.29
N LYS A 191 -8.66 -16.01 4.48
CA LYS A 191 -8.85 -17.26 5.25
C LYS A 191 -8.44 -18.51 4.49
N ASP A 192 -8.46 -18.46 3.15
CA ASP A 192 -8.02 -19.57 2.29
C ASP A 192 -6.49 -19.82 2.36
N GLU A 193 -5.73 -18.93 3.02
CA GLU A 193 -4.32 -19.15 3.38
C GLU A 193 -4.15 -20.38 4.29
N THR A 194 -5.14 -20.72 5.10
CA THR A 194 -5.12 -21.91 5.99
C THR A 194 -5.28 -23.19 5.19
N ALA A 195 -6.18 -23.21 4.21
CA ALA A 195 -6.35 -24.33 3.27
C ALA A 195 -5.15 -24.47 2.33
N PHE A 196 -4.53 -23.35 1.93
CA PHE A 196 -3.28 -23.34 1.16
C PHE A 196 -2.10 -23.86 1.98
N LYS A 197 -1.92 -23.43 3.24
CA LYS A 197 -0.88 -23.95 4.15
C LYS A 197 -1.03 -25.46 4.39
N GLN A 198 -2.26 -25.95 4.52
CA GLN A 198 -2.56 -27.38 4.66
C GLN A 198 -2.23 -28.19 3.39
N LYS A 199 -2.55 -27.65 2.20
CA LYS A 199 -2.21 -28.28 0.91
C LYS A 199 -0.71 -28.22 0.61
N VAL A 200 -0.02 -27.15 1.00
CA VAL A 200 1.44 -27.02 0.88
C VAL A 200 2.16 -27.95 1.86
N SER A 201 1.65 -28.13 3.09
CA SER A 201 2.20 -29.12 4.03
C SER A 201 2.01 -30.57 3.57
N ALA A 202 0.89 -30.86 2.91
CA ALA A 202 0.64 -32.16 2.28
C ALA A 202 1.55 -32.41 1.06
N ALA A 203 1.91 -31.35 0.32
CA ALA A 203 2.84 -31.43 -0.81
C ALA A 203 4.32 -31.54 -0.36
N SER A 204 4.70 -30.95 0.79
CA SER A 204 6.04 -31.10 1.37
C SER A 204 6.26 -32.43 2.11
N GLY A 205 5.20 -33.21 2.35
CA GLY A 205 5.28 -34.57 2.88
C GLY A 205 5.59 -35.65 1.83
N ALA A 206 5.69 -35.30 0.55
CA ALA A 206 6.00 -36.23 -0.54
C ALA A 206 7.51 -36.44 -0.78
N GLY A 207 8.34 -36.10 0.21
CA GLY A 207 9.78 -36.41 0.25
C GLY A 207 10.08 -37.50 1.27
N GLY A 208 9.75 -38.76 0.94
CA GLY A 208 10.25 -39.94 1.66
C GLY A 208 9.19 -40.85 2.29
N SER A 209 8.63 -41.75 1.48
CA SER A 209 8.64 -43.21 1.71
C SER A 209 7.91 -43.90 0.55
N LEU A 210 8.68 -44.29 -0.47
CA LEU A 210 8.22 -45.19 -1.51
C LEU A 210 8.36 -46.62 -1.00
N THR A 211 7.33 -47.14 -0.33
CA THR A 211 7.15 -48.59 -0.21
C THR A 211 6.17 -49.05 -1.28
N GLY A 212 6.69 -49.51 -2.42
CA GLY A 212 5.96 -50.36 -3.36
C GLY A 212 6.04 -49.93 -4.83
N GLY A 213 6.73 -50.76 -5.64
CA GLY A 213 6.60 -50.79 -7.11
C GLY A 213 7.77 -50.15 -7.86
N GLY A 214 8.71 -50.98 -8.33
CA GLY A 214 9.93 -50.53 -8.97
C GLY A 214 9.76 -49.99 -10.39
N VAL A 215 10.36 -48.83 -10.63
CA VAL A 215 11.04 -48.48 -11.88
C VAL A 215 12.29 -47.71 -11.45
N ALA A 216 13.47 -48.31 -11.60
CA ALA A 216 14.73 -47.61 -11.37
C ALA A 216 14.92 -46.61 -12.52
N VAL A 217 14.85 -45.31 -12.22
CA VAL A 217 15.23 -44.26 -13.16
C VAL A 217 16.73 -44.05 -13.00
N ASP A 218 17.50 -44.29 -14.06
CA ASP A 218 18.95 -44.07 -14.06
C ASP A 218 19.25 -42.56 -13.94
N PRO A 219 20.08 -42.12 -12.98
CA PRO A 219 20.50 -40.73 -12.87
C PRO A 219 21.16 -40.16 -14.13
N ALA A 220 21.61 -41.00 -15.06
CA ALA A 220 22.24 -40.59 -16.33
C ALA A 220 21.25 -40.12 -17.42
N ASP A 221 19.94 -40.40 -17.28
CA ASP A 221 18.91 -40.05 -18.28
C ASP A 221 18.36 -38.61 -18.13
N PHE A 222 18.86 -37.83 -17.17
CA PHE A 222 18.54 -36.41 -17.05
C PHE A 222 19.38 -35.57 -18.02
N ASP A 223 18.90 -35.40 -19.25
CA ASP A 223 19.45 -34.43 -20.19
C ASP A 223 19.42 -33.00 -19.60
N MET A 224 20.36 -32.17 -20.03
CA MET A 224 20.47 -30.78 -19.61
C MET A 224 19.15 -30.04 -19.91
N LEU A 225 18.49 -30.33 -21.03
CA LEU A 225 17.22 -29.71 -21.44
C LEU A 225 16.06 -29.98 -20.46
N THR A 226 15.90 -31.22 -19.98
CA THR A 226 14.88 -31.59 -18.98
C THR A 226 15.16 -30.96 -17.63
N SER A 227 16.43 -30.79 -17.25
CA SER A 227 16.85 -30.12 -16.02
C SER A 227 16.50 -28.62 -16.02
N TRP A 228 16.66 -27.92 -17.15
CA TRP A 228 16.25 -26.51 -17.28
C TRP A 228 14.72 -26.34 -17.26
N VAL A 229 13.97 -27.25 -17.88
CA VAL A 229 12.50 -27.21 -17.87
C VAL A 229 11.96 -27.45 -16.46
N VAL A 230 12.46 -28.47 -15.76
CA VAL A 230 12.06 -28.76 -14.38
C VAL A 230 12.49 -27.62 -13.44
N GLY A 231 13.70 -27.10 -13.59
CA GLY A 231 14.19 -25.94 -12.84
C GLY A 231 13.38 -24.66 -13.11
N GLY A 232 13.00 -24.41 -14.36
CA GLY A 232 12.19 -23.27 -14.77
C GLY A 232 10.75 -23.34 -14.24
N VAL A 233 10.13 -24.51 -14.26
CA VAL A 233 8.78 -24.75 -13.69
C VAL A 233 8.81 -24.60 -12.17
N ALA A 234 9.83 -25.16 -11.50
CA ALA A 234 9.99 -25.01 -10.05
C ALA A 234 10.21 -23.54 -9.65
N ALA A 235 11.03 -22.78 -10.39
CA ALA A 235 11.23 -21.35 -10.16
C ALA A 235 9.94 -20.55 -10.38
N ALA A 236 9.17 -20.85 -11.43
CA ALA A 236 7.87 -20.23 -11.68
C ALA A 236 6.85 -20.52 -10.57
N ALA A 237 6.79 -21.77 -10.09
CA ALA A 237 5.91 -22.17 -8.99
C ALA A 237 6.30 -21.48 -7.67
N VAL A 238 7.59 -21.33 -7.38
CA VAL A 238 8.09 -20.57 -6.22
C VAL A 238 7.75 -19.09 -6.36
N LEU A 239 7.90 -18.49 -7.54
CA LEU A 239 7.50 -17.11 -7.79
C LEU A 239 6.00 -16.91 -7.60
N VAL A 240 5.16 -17.84 -8.09
CA VAL A 240 3.71 -17.81 -7.88
C VAL A 240 3.37 -17.97 -6.39
N ALA A 241 4.00 -18.91 -5.68
CA ALA A 241 3.80 -19.10 -4.25
C ALA A 241 4.22 -17.86 -3.44
N ILE A 242 5.34 -17.22 -3.79
CA ILE A 242 5.78 -15.96 -3.20
C ILE A 242 4.74 -14.87 -3.44
N VAL A 243 4.25 -14.71 -4.69
CA VAL A 243 3.21 -13.74 -5.02
C VAL A 243 1.94 -14.00 -4.20
N LEU A 244 1.52 -15.25 -4.04
CA LEU A 244 0.33 -15.62 -3.26
C LEU A 244 0.50 -15.37 -1.76
N ILE A 245 1.64 -15.73 -1.17
CA ILE A 245 1.96 -15.45 0.25
C ILE A 245 1.98 -13.94 0.51
N VAL A 246 2.54 -13.20 -0.43
CA VAL A 246 2.65 -11.74 -0.39
C VAL A 246 1.26 -11.08 -0.52
N GLN A 247 0.40 -11.60 -1.39
CA GLN A 247 -1.01 -11.18 -1.51
C GLN A 247 -1.81 -11.51 -0.25
N SER A 248 -1.59 -12.68 0.34
CA SER A 248 -2.32 -13.16 1.52
C SER A 248 -1.99 -12.36 2.79
N ARG A 249 -0.72 -11.99 3.00
CA ARG A 249 -0.33 -11.09 4.10
C ARG A 249 -0.92 -9.69 3.94
N ALA A 250 -1.01 -9.19 2.70
CA ALA A 250 -1.68 -7.94 2.40
C ALA A 250 -3.19 -8.02 2.65
N ALA A 251 -3.83 -9.14 2.32
CA ALA A 251 -5.25 -9.37 2.59
C ALA A 251 -5.54 -9.40 4.10
N SER A 252 -4.70 -10.08 4.90
CA SER A 252 -4.84 -10.10 6.36
C SER A 252 -4.80 -8.70 6.99
N ALA A 253 -3.86 -7.84 6.56
CA ALA A 253 -3.79 -6.46 7.02
C ALA A 253 -5.02 -5.62 6.58
N ARG A 254 -5.57 -5.87 5.38
CA ARG A 254 -6.81 -5.22 4.93
C ARG A 254 -8.00 -5.64 5.78
N VAL A 255 -8.12 -6.92 6.10
CA VAL A 255 -9.22 -7.46 6.92
C VAL A 255 -9.27 -6.79 8.29
N GLU A 256 -8.12 -6.63 8.94
CA GLU A 256 -8.02 -5.95 10.23
C GLU A 256 -8.44 -4.47 10.11
N ALA A 257 -7.94 -3.76 9.09
CA ALA A 257 -8.29 -2.36 8.86
C ALA A 257 -9.78 -2.15 8.51
N TYR A 258 -10.41 -3.04 7.73
CA TYR A 258 -11.84 -2.96 7.45
C TYR A 258 -12.68 -3.23 8.72
N ARG A 259 -12.22 -4.07 9.65
CA ARG A 259 -12.91 -4.30 10.93
C ARG A 259 -12.90 -3.06 11.81
N GLU A 260 -11.78 -2.35 11.91
CA GLU A 260 -11.69 -1.12 12.72
C GLU A 260 -12.62 0.00 12.24
N VAL A 261 -12.86 0.10 10.93
CA VAL A 261 -13.75 1.12 10.35
C VAL A 261 -15.23 0.76 10.46
N LEU A 262 -15.55 -0.53 10.58
CA LEU A 262 -16.92 -1.03 10.71
C LEU A 262 -17.37 -1.24 12.17
N ALA A 263 -16.45 -1.15 13.14
CA ALA A 263 -16.73 -1.23 14.58
C ALA A 263 -17.15 0.14 15.14
#